data_AF-A0A9D6NA00-F1
#
_entry.id   AF-A0A9D6NA00-F1
#
_cell.length_a   1.000
_cell.length_b   1.000
_cell.length_c   1.000
_cell.angle_alpha   90.00
_cell.angle_beta   90.00
_cell.angle_gamma   90.00
#
_symmetry.space_group_name_H-M   'P 1'
#
loop_
_entity.id
_entity.type
_entity.pdbx_description
1 polymer ?
#
loop_
_entity_poly.entity_id
_entity_poly.type
_entity_poly.pdbx_seq_one_letter_code
_entity_poly.pdbx_strand_id
1 'polypeptide(L)'
;MNDLARVLNFLNCLIITGVEGSVGDDAGGLNAKGAVRRVELRAGDLEGLTVEELRFGLRDIALPTPESGIAVRPALDRMVLTISQSFWRRAADLTGERVLAGAGTILDRVVLDGLEILAALGPGKVLQVEVRIKELTVLRGDRVCCEVRNLKLAVDGYDLQQKNRKKALAGTVVYLDSLDIRVDQDFLNRAIEVGKRKAPRELESLEIEMSARRGMTIRGALRKVLRLHFGVRLSLASEGNLFRIYFQRFFLGESLPLPAFTRTALLALVRKLAARRPEVEATDHYLFVNPWPRLPVQVRTRVLRFLVVDQAMVLTFGPETGRSALEEFSPLELSPGLPAPRPVAPRVKRKMVPPGPPVKEA
;
A
#
# COMPACT_ATOMS: atom_id res chain seq x y z
N MET A 1 -27.27 10.19 -23.09
CA MET A 1 -28.06 8.99 -22.77
C MET A 1 -27.23 7.70 -22.59
N ASN A 2 -25.88 7.74 -22.64
CA ASN A 2 -25.03 6.53 -22.76
C ASN A 2 -24.28 6.12 -21.48
N ASP A 3 -23.98 7.02 -20.54
CA ASP A 3 -23.11 6.68 -19.40
C ASP A 3 -23.86 5.99 -18.25
N LEU A 4 -25.07 6.44 -17.93
CA LEU A 4 -25.90 5.80 -16.91
C LEU A 4 -26.25 4.35 -17.29
N ALA A 5 -26.62 4.11 -18.55
CA ALA A 5 -26.89 2.77 -19.05
C ALA A 5 -25.65 1.86 -18.99
N ARG A 6 -24.45 2.40 -19.29
CA ARG A 6 -23.18 1.67 -19.15
C ARG A 6 -22.85 1.35 -17.70
N VAL A 7 -23.05 2.28 -16.77
CA VAL A 7 -22.85 2.06 -15.33
C VAL A 7 -23.83 1.03 -14.78
N LEU A 8 -25.10 1.12 -15.15
CA LEU A 8 -26.11 0.14 -14.74
C LEU A 8 -25.84 -1.25 -15.35
N ASN A 9 -25.35 -1.34 -16.58
CA ASN A 9 -24.91 -2.62 -17.16
C ASN A 9 -23.63 -3.18 -16.51
N PHE A 10 -22.85 -2.33 -15.83
CA PHE A 10 -21.65 -2.73 -15.12
C PHE A 10 -21.95 -3.23 -13.70
N LEU A 11 -22.79 -2.49 -12.97
CA LEU A 11 -23.29 -2.80 -11.63
C LEU A 11 -24.70 -2.21 -11.45
N ASN A 12 -25.71 -3.05 -11.22
CA ASN A 12 -27.09 -2.61 -10.94
C ASN A 12 -27.69 -3.21 -9.66
N CYS A 13 -26.96 -4.10 -8.99
CA CYS A 13 -27.43 -4.75 -7.77
C CYS A 13 -26.35 -4.71 -6.69
N LEU A 14 -26.76 -4.23 -5.51
CA LEU A 14 -25.97 -4.22 -4.28
C LEU A 14 -26.74 -5.03 -3.24
N ILE A 15 -26.12 -6.10 -2.73
CA ILE A 15 -26.69 -6.95 -1.69
C ILE A 15 -25.79 -6.83 -0.46
N ILE A 16 -26.37 -6.49 0.69
CA ILE A 16 -25.65 -6.42 1.97
C ILE A 16 -26.32 -7.42 2.91
N THR A 17 -25.53 -8.33 3.49
CA THR A 17 -26.01 -9.41 4.37
C THR A 17 -25.23 -9.44 5.67
N GLY A 18 -25.95 -9.62 6.78
CA GLY A 18 -25.37 -9.81 8.12
C GLY A 18 -24.64 -8.56 8.60
N VAL A 19 -25.38 -7.46 8.77
CA VAL A 19 -24.87 -6.21 9.34
C VAL A 19 -25.10 -6.24 10.84
N GLU A 20 -24.02 -6.10 11.60
CA GLU A 20 -24.04 -6.03 13.04
C GLU A 20 -23.23 -4.81 13.49
N GLY A 21 -23.67 -4.18 14.57
CA GLY A 21 -23.01 -3.00 15.11
C GLY A 21 -23.19 -2.94 16.62
N SER A 22 -22.14 -2.53 17.32
CA SER A 22 -22.16 -2.33 18.76
C SER A 22 -21.35 -1.09 19.11
N VAL A 23 -21.86 -0.31 20.06
CA VAL A 23 -21.13 0.79 20.67
C VAL A 23 -20.95 0.47 22.15
N GLY A 24 -19.74 0.62 22.66
CA GLY A 24 -19.39 0.36 24.05
C GLY A 24 -18.44 1.43 24.58
N ASP A 25 -18.44 1.57 25.89
CA ASP A 25 -17.49 2.40 26.63
C ASP A 25 -16.53 1.44 27.34
N ASP A 26 -15.27 1.40 26.88
CA ASP A 26 -14.21 0.63 27.55
C ASP A 26 -13.30 1.64 28.29
N ALA A 27 -12.43 1.16 29.18
CA ALA A 27 -11.55 2.02 30.00
C ALA A 27 -10.61 3.00 29.22
N GLY A 28 -10.59 2.93 27.88
CA GLY A 28 -9.83 3.82 26.97
C GLY A 28 -10.69 4.77 26.10
N GLY A 29 -12.02 4.81 26.26
CA GLY A 29 -12.92 5.71 25.54
C GLY A 29 -14.03 5.02 24.73
N LEU A 30 -14.75 5.81 23.92
CA LEU A 30 -15.86 5.33 23.10
C LEU A 30 -15.37 4.44 21.96
N ASN A 31 -15.83 3.20 21.94
CA ASN A 31 -15.52 2.21 20.91
C ASN A 31 -16.78 1.88 20.10
N ALA A 32 -16.69 1.96 18.78
CA ALA A 32 -17.72 1.49 17.87
C ALA A 32 -17.16 0.31 17.06
N LYS A 33 -17.88 -0.80 17.00
CA LYS A 33 -17.52 -1.96 16.18
C LYS A 33 -18.66 -2.27 15.23
N GLY A 34 -18.31 -2.64 14.00
CA GLY A 34 -19.24 -3.05 12.98
C GLY A 34 -18.72 -4.27 12.24
N ALA A 35 -19.63 -5.15 11.85
CA ALA A 35 -19.32 -6.27 10.99
C ALA A 35 -20.36 -6.34 9.87
N VAL A 36 -19.87 -6.62 8.67
CA VAL A 36 -20.72 -6.99 7.54
C VAL A 36 -20.25 -8.35 7.06
N ARG A 37 -21.10 -9.35 7.17
CA ARG A 37 -20.77 -10.72 6.76
C ARG A 37 -20.46 -10.78 5.27
N ARG A 38 -21.27 -10.11 4.44
CA ARG A 38 -21.12 -10.12 2.99
C ARG A 38 -21.69 -8.86 2.34
N VAL A 39 -20.93 -8.26 1.42
CA VAL A 39 -21.39 -7.25 0.46
C VAL A 39 -21.16 -7.79 -0.94
N GLU A 40 -22.17 -7.77 -1.79
CA GLU A 40 -22.08 -8.25 -3.15
C GLU A 40 -22.56 -7.23 -4.16
N LEU A 41 -21.78 -7.07 -5.23
CA LEU A 41 -22.02 -6.17 -6.35
C LEU A 41 -22.21 -7.01 -7.61
N ARG A 42 -23.39 -6.93 -8.25
CA ARG A 42 -23.75 -7.69 -9.46
C ARG A 42 -24.27 -6.82 -10.60
N ALA A 43 -24.32 -7.41 -11.80
CA ALA A 43 -25.02 -6.87 -12.97
C ALA A 43 -26.08 -7.88 -13.44
N GLY A 44 -27.33 -7.71 -12.98
CA GLY A 44 -28.38 -8.72 -13.13
C GLY A 44 -27.96 -10.03 -12.45
N ASP A 45 -28.04 -11.12 -13.20
CA ASP A 45 -27.63 -12.46 -12.73
C ASP A 45 -26.11 -12.71 -12.83
N LEU A 46 -25.35 -11.77 -13.40
CA LEU A 46 -23.91 -11.92 -13.53
C LEU A 46 -23.20 -11.52 -12.23
N GLU A 47 -22.48 -12.48 -11.65
CA GLU A 47 -21.58 -12.25 -10.51
C GLU A 47 -20.63 -11.08 -10.78
N GLY A 48 -20.27 -10.34 -9.74
CA GLY A 48 -19.33 -9.22 -9.85
C GLY A 48 -18.25 -9.27 -8.78
N LEU A 49 -18.39 -8.40 -7.78
CA LEU A 49 -17.48 -8.32 -6.64
C LEU A 49 -18.19 -8.80 -5.39
N THR A 50 -17.54 -9.64 -4.61
CA THR A 50 -18.04 -10.03 -3.29
C THR A 50 -16.99 -9.65 -2.26
N VAL A 51 -17.38 -8.86 -1.27
CA VAL A 51 -16.60 -8.59 -0.06
C VAL A 51 -17.17 -9.45 1.06
N GLU A 52 -16.36 -10.31 1.64
CA GLU A 52 -16.71 -11.19 2.75
C GLU A 52 -15.90 -10.83 3.99
N GLU A 53 -16.44 -11.18 5.16
CA GLU A 53 -15.77 -11.04 6.46
C GLU A 53 -15.33 -9.62 6.80
N LEU A 54 -16.06 -8.60 6.34
CA LEU A 54 -15.73 -7.20 6.62
C LEU A 54 -15.94 -6.91 8.10
N ARG A 55 -14.85 -6.71 8.86
CA ARG A 55 -14.89 -6.37 10.28
C ARG A 55 -14.16 -5.06 10.50
N PHE A 56 -14.85 -4.05 10.99
CA PHE A 56 -14.30 -2.72 11.19
C PHE A 56 -14.62 -2.16 12.57
N GLY A 57 -13.83 -1.20 13.02
CA GLY A 57 -14.08 -0.50 14.26
C GLY A 57 -13.47 0.88 14.27
N LEU A 58 -14.02 1.73 15.13
CA LEU A 58 -13.41 2.97 15.56
C LEU A 58 -12.99 2.75 17.01
N ARG A 59 -11.69 2.86 17.26
CA ARG A 59 -11.11 2.78 18.60
C ARG A 59 -10.59 4.14 19.03
N ASP A 60 -10.47 4.30 20.34
CA ASP A 60 -9.78 5.43 20.97
C ASP A 60 -10.33 6.80 20.50
N ILE A 61 -11.66 6.93 20.36
CA ILE A 61 -12.30 8.19 19.97
C ILE A 61 -12.17 9.17 21.14
N ALA A 62 -11.21 10.09 21.03
CA ALA A 62 -11.13 11.23 21.94
C ALA A 62 -12.11 12.31 21.47
N LEU A 63 -13.12 12.64 22.30
CA LEU A 63 -14.04 13.74 22.03
C LEU A 63 -13.27 15.07 22.06
N PRO A 64 -13.46 15.96 21.07
CA PRO A 64 -12.73 17.21 21.00
C PRO A 64 -13.11 18.14 22.15
N THR A 65 -12.12 18.75 22.81
CA THR A 65 -12.29 19.97 23.60
C THR A 65 -11.97 21.18 22.70
N PRO A 66 -12.37 22.41 23.07
CA PRO A 66 -12.06 23.62 22.28
C PRO A 66 -10.57 23.82 21.99
N GLU A 67 -9.70 23.21 22.81
CA GLU A 67 -8.25 23.30 22.73
C GLU A 67 -7.58 22.03 22.16
N SER A 68 -8.32 20.92 22.03
CA SER A 68 -7.78 19.63 21.62
C SER A 68 -8.34 19.16 20.27
N GLY A 69 -7.45 18.61 19.45
CA GLY A 69 -7.83 17.95 18.20
C GLY A 69 -8.69 16.70 18.41
N ILE A 70 -9.16 16.14 17.30
CA ILE A 70 -9.81 14.83 17.26
C ILE A 70 -8.75 13.78 16.96
N ALA A 71 -8.64 12.76 17.80
CA ALA A 71 -7.89 11.55 17.49
C ALA A 71 -8.88 10.40 17.27
N VAL A 72 -8.79 9.73 16.12
CA VAL A 72 -9.58 8.55 15.82
C VAL A 72 -8.66 7.48 15.25
N ARG A 73 -8.87 6.24 15.68
CA ARG A 73 -8.20 5.08 15.13
C ARG A 73 -9.19 4.18 14.39
N PRO A 74 -9.51 4.44 13.11
CA PRO A 74 -10.24 3.47 12.32
C PRO A 74 -9.39 2.21 12.11
N ALA A 75 -10.01 1.06 12.31
CA ALA A 75 -9.43 -0.24 12.07
C ALA A 75 -10.36 -1.07 11.17
N LEU A 76 -9.75 -1.82 10.27
CA LEU A 76 -10.36 -2.87 9.48
C LEU A 76 -9.59 -4.15 9.81
N ASP A 77 -10.18 -5.01 10.63
CA ASP A 77 -9.54 -6.21 11.14
C ASP A 77 -9.29 -7.20 9.99
N ARG A 78 -10.27 -7.35 9.09
CA ARG A 78 -10.22 -8.25 7.94
C ARG A 78 -11.17 -7.83 6.82
N MET A 79 -10.76 -8.08 5.59
CA MET A 79 -11.58 -7.95 4.38
C MET A 79 -11.14 -8.99 3.35
N VAL A 80 -12.08 -9.78 2.84
CA VAL A 80 -11.85 -10.73 1.74
C VAL A 80 -12.62 -10.26 0.51
N LEU A 81 -11.92 -9.74 -0.50
CA LEU A 81 -12.50 -9.35 -1.77
C LEU A 81 -12.33 -10.49 -2.78
N THR A 82 -13.43 -11.07 -3.24
CA THR A 82 -13.46 -12.02 -4.37
C THR A 82 -14.01 -11.32 -5.62
N ILE A 83 -13.34 -11.55 -6.75
CA ILE A 83 -13.58 -10.87 -8.02
C ILE A 83 -13.89 -11.90 -9.10
N SER A 84 -15.12 -11.87 -9.63
CA SER A 84 -15.53 -12.80 -10.67
C SER A 84 -14.81 -12.54 -11.99
N GLN A 85 -14.66 -13.57 -12.82
CA GLN A 85 -14.10 -13.38 -14.17
C GLN A 85 -14.99 -12.49 -15.06
N SER A 86 -16.30 -12.55 -14.87
CA SER A 86 -17.25 -11.75 -15.63
C SER A 86 -17.15 -10.26 -15.28
N PHE A 87 -16.82 -9.91 -14.03
CA PHE A 87 -16.52 -8.53 -13.62
C PHE A 87 -15.41 -7.91 -14.48
N TRP A 88 -14.30 -8.63 -14.66
CA TRP A 88 -13.15 -8.11 -15.41
C TRP A 88 -13.47 -7.80 -16.88
N ARG A 89 -14.32 -8.62 -17.51
CA ARG A 89 -14.79 -8.36 -18.88
C ARG A 89 -15.65 -7.10 -18.93
N ARG A 90 -16.63 -6.97 -18.03
CA ARG A 90 -17.48 -5.77 -17.94
C ARG A 90 -16.67 -4.51 -17.64
N ALA A 91 -15.66 -4.60 -16.76
CA ALA A 91 -14.76 -3.49 -16.46
C ALA A 91 -13.95 -3.06 -17.70
N ALA A 92 -13.48 -4.02 -18.49
CA ALA A 92 -12.80 -3.75 -19.76
C ALA A 92 -13.73 -3.06 -20.77
N ASP A 93 -14.99 -3.49 -20.87
CA ASP A 93 -15.97 -2.90 -21.78
C ASP A 93 -16.35 -1.47 -21.35
N LEU A 94 -16.51 -1.24 -20.04
CA LEU A 94 -16.83 0.07 -19.48
C LEU A 94 -15.70 1.09 -19.69
N THR A 95 -14.46 0.67 -19.47
CA THR A 95 -13.28 1.55 -19.56
C THR A 95 -12.68 1.63 -20.97
N GLY A 96 -13.03 0.70 -21.85
CA GLY A 96 -12.36 0.49 -23.13
C GLY A 96 -10.97 -0.16 -23.02
N GLU A 97 -10.50 -0.47 -21.81
CA GLU A 97 -9.16 -1.03 -21.56
C GLU A 97 -9.17 -2.56 -21.68
N ARG A 98 -8.86 -3.05 -22.89
CA ARG A 98 -8.78 -4.49 -23.21
C ARG A 98 -7.81 -5.30 -22.33
N VAL A 99 -6.88 -4.64 -21.63
CA VAL A 99 -5.96 -5.27 -20.69
C VAL A 99 -6.71 -5.78 -19.45
N LEU A 100 -7.76 -5.07 -19.01
CA LEU A 100 -8.55 -5.47 -17.84
C LEU A 100 -9.27 -6.79 -18.04
N ALA A 101 -9.68 -7.13 -19.27
CA ALA A 101 -10.31 -8.41 -19.57
C ALA A 101 -9.38 -9.61 -19.28
N GLY A 102 -8.07 -9.39 -19.31
CA GLY A 102 -7.06 -10.39 -18.93
C GLY A 102 -6.75 -10.41 -17.43
N ALA A 103 -7.15 -9.41 -16.64
CA ALA A 103 -6.77 -9.31 -15.23
C ALA A 103 -7.31 -10.47 -14.38
N GLY A 104 -8.45 -11.07 -14.76
CA GLY A 104 -8.98 -12.27 -14.10
C GLY A 104 -8.13 -13.52 -14.26
N THR A 105 -7.13 -13.54 -15.15
CA THR A 105 -6.13 -14.60 -15.17
C THR A 105 -5.04 -14.37 -14.12
N ILE A 106 -4.78 -13.11 -13.76
CA ILE A 106 -3.72 -12.66 -12.86
C ILE A 106 -4.14 -12.81 -11.39
N LEU A 107 -5.35 -12.37 -11.04
CA LEU A 107 -5.89 -12.43 -9.69
C LEU A 107 -7.41 -12.57 -9.69
N ASP A 108 -7.93 -13.23 -8.65
CA ASP A 108 -9.36 -13.36 -8.40
C ASP A 108 -9.75 -13.07 -6.94
N ARG A 109 -8.77 -12.97 -6.03
CA ARG A 109 -9.03 -12.66 -4.63
C ARG A 109 -7.96 -11.75 -4.05
N VAL A 110 -8.39 -10.84 -3.18
CA VAL A 110 -7.53 -9.98 -2.37
C VAL A 110 -7.98 -10.10 -0.93
N VAL A 111 -7.07 -10.47 -0.05
CA VAL A 111 -7.30 -10.53 1.40
C VAL A 111 -6.49 -9.40 2.03
N LEU A 112 -7.14 -8.61 2.86
CA LEU A 112 -6.52 -7.57 3.66
C LEU A 112 -6.77 -7.90 5.14
N ASP A 113 -5.69 -8.02 5.91
CA ASP A 113 -5.73 -8.27 7.34
C ASP A 113 -5.06 -7.12 8.09
N GLY A 114 -5.75 -6.61 9.12
CA GLY A 114 -5.23 -5.62 10.05
C GLY A 114 -4.80 -4.31 9.41
N LEU A 115 -5.72 -3.60 8.76
CA LEU A 115 -5.54 -2.19 8.39
C LEU A 115 -5.91 -1.31 9.58
N GLU A 116 -4.96 -0.51 10.04
CA GLU A 116 -5.20 0.51 11.06
C GLU A 116 -4.77 1.86 10.51
N ILE A 117 -5.61 2.87 10.74
CA ILE A 117 -5.29 4.26 10.46
C ILE A 117 -5.31 4.96 11.80
N LEU A 118 -4.29 5.74 12.12
CA LEU A 118 -4.34 6.68 13.24
C LEU A 118 -4.40 8.06 12.63
N ALA A 119 -5.52 8.76 12.81
CA ALA A 119 -5.71 10.11 12.34
C ALA A 119 -5.84 11.05 13.54
N ALA A 120 -4.87 11.94 13.71
CA ALA A 120 -4.92 13.06 14.63
C ALA A 120 -5.16 14.34 13.82
N LEU A 121 -6.27 15.01 14.07
CA LEU A 121 -6.72 16.21 13.38
C LEU A 121 -6.81 17.37 14.36
N GLY A 122 -6.16 18.49 14.05
CA GLY A 122 -6.32 19.73 14.80
C GLY A 122 -7.33 20.67 14.13
N PRO A 123 -7.64 21.82 14.74
CA PRO A 123 -8.48 22.85 14.11
C PRO A 123 -7.87 23.30 12.79
N GLY A 124 -8.44 22.85 11.68
CA GLY A 124 -8.02 23.21 10.32
C GLY A 124 -6.79 22.48 9.76
N LYS A 125 -6.17 21.53 10.46
CA LYS A 125 -4.98 20.82 9.95
C LYS A 125 -4.96 19.33 10.32
N VAL A 126 -4.37 18.49 9.46
CA VAL A 126 -3.94 17.15 9.87
C VAL A 126 -2.71 17.33 10.76
N LEU A 127 -2.77 16.84 12.00
CA LEU A 127 -1.60 16.81 12.89
C LEU A 127 -0.73 15.61 12.56
N GLN A 128 -1.36 14.45 12.36
CA GLN A 128 -0.67 13.20 12.05
C GLN A 128 -1.64 12.23 11.36
N VAL A 129 -1.17 11.56 10.32
CA VAL A 129 -1.81 10.35 9.79
C VAL A 129 -0.77 9.25 9.74
N GLU A 130 -1.03 8.16 10.45
CA GLU A 130 -0.27 6.92 10.33
C GLU A 130 -1.16 5.84 9.73
N VAL A 131 -0.62 5.05 8.81
CA VAL A 131 -1.30 3.91 8.21
C VAL A 131 -0.46 2.67 8.44
N ARG A 132 -1.09 1.63 8.99
CA ARG A 132 -0.51 0.32 9.22
C ARG A 132 -1.32 -0.73 8.49
N ILE A 133 -0.66 -1.63 7.77
CA ILE A 133 -1.28 -2.84 7.25
C ILE A 133 -0.41 -4.01 7.69
N LYS A 134 -1.02 -4.96 8.42
CA LYS A 134 -0.33 -6.18 8.81
C LYS A 134 -0.01 -7.02 7.58
N GLU A 135 -1.02 -7.31 6.77
CA GLU A 135 -0.89 -8.18 5.60
C GLU A 135 -1.94 -7.87 4.53
N LEU A 136 -1.51 -7.85 3.26
CA LEU A 136 -2.37 -7.82 2.09
C LEU A 136 -1.88 -8.87 1.10
N THR A 137 -2.75 -9.83 0.80
CA THR A 137 -2.44 -10.99 -0.02
C THR A 137 -3.31 -10.99 -1.26
N VAL A 138 -2.69 -11.06 -2.44
CA VAL A 138 -3.35 -11.23 -3.72
C VAL A 138 -3.25 -12.70 -4.11
N LEU A 139 -4.38 -13.32 -4.39
CA LEU A 139 -4.47 -14.74 -4.74
C LEU A 139 -5.03 -14.95 -6.16
N ARG A 140 -4.70 -16.12 -6.68
CA ARG A 140 -5.34 -16.73 -7.84
C ARG A 140 -5.71 -18.16 -7.48
N GLY A 141 -7.00 -18.44 -7.31
CA GLY A 141 -7.46 -19.65 -6.64
C GLY A 141 -6.85 -19.74 -5.24
N ASP A 142 -6.23 -20.87 -4.90
CA ASP A 142 -5.60 -21.09 -3.59
C ASP A 142 -4.12 -20.69 -3.54
N ARG A 143 -3.58 -20.11 -4.62
CA ARG A 143 -2.16 -19.71 -4.70
C ARG A 143 -1.97 -18.24 -4.35
N VAL A 144 -1.08 -17.97 -3.39
CA VAL A 144 -0.58 -16.62 -3.11
C VAL A 144 0.31 -16.16 -4.24
N CYS A 145 -0.06 -15.03 -4.87
CA CYS A 145 0.61 -14.49 -6.04
C CYS A 145 1.45 -13.24 -5.70
N CYS A 146 0.94 -12.40 -4.82
CA CYS A 146 1.63 -11.24 -4.31
C CYS A 146 1.24 -11.07 -2.85
N GLU A 147 2.20 -10.69 -2.02
CA GLU A 147 2.01 -10.49 -0.60
C GLU A 147 2.71 -9.21 -0.20
N VAL A 148 1.98 -8.39 0.56
CA VAL A 148 2.45 -7.14 1.14
C VAL A 148 2.32 -7.27 2.64
N ARG A 149 3.42 -7.14 3.38
CA ARG A 149 3.45 -7.29 4.83
C ARG A 149 4.08 -6.09 5.50
N ASN A 150 3.72 -5.90 6.76
CA ASN A 150 4.36 -4.92 7.64
C ASN A 150 4.39 -3.51 7.06
N LEU A 151 3.34 -3.09 6.32
CA LEU A 151 3.28 -1.71 5.85
C LEU A 151 3.11 -0.80 7.05
N LYS A 152 4.03 0.14 7.22
CA LYS A 152 3.94 1.21 8.20
C LYS A 152 4.39 2.50 7.54
N LEU A 153 3.49 3.46 7.42
CA LEU A 153 3.79 4.77 6.86
C LEU A 153 3.19 5.90 7.69
N ALA A 154 3.85 7.05 7.65
CA ALA A 154 3.38 8.31 8.18
C ALA A 154 3.16 9.30 7.03
N VAL A 155 2.16 10.16 7.17
CA VAL A 155 1.90 11.28 6.27
C VAL A 155 1.96 12.56 7.07
N ASP A 156 2.76 13.51 6.58
CA ASP A 156 2.99 14.81 7.19
C ASP A 156 2.84 15.93 6.16
N GLY A 157 2.55 17.14 6.63
CA GLY A 157 2.49 18.36 5.80
C GLY A 157 1.25 18.48 4.91
N TYR A 158 0.25 17.60 5.03
CA TYR A 158 -0.99 17.72 4.26
C TYR A 158 -1.93 18.79 4.84
N ASP A 159 -2.03 19.93 4.15
CA ASP A 159 -2.91 21.04 4.53
C ASP A 159 -4.35 20.84 4.03
N LEU A 160 -5.29 20.66 4.97
CA LEU A 160 -6.73 20.49 4.69
C LEU A 160 -7.42 21.78 4.23
N GLN A 161 -6.87 22.95 4.54
CA GLN A 161 -7.43 24.25 4.11
C GLN A 161 -6.95 24.65 2.72
N GLN A 162 -5.94 23.96 2.19
CA GLN A 162 -5.40 24.24 0.87
C GLN A 162 -6.40 23.85 -0.22
N LYS A 163 -7.10 24.85 -0.77
CA LYS A 163 -8.07 24.67 -1.86
C LYS A 163 -7.43 24.09 -3.13
N ASN A 164 -6.14 24.33 -3.36
CA ASN A 164 -5.42 23.77 -4.51
C ASN A 164 -4.79 22.41 -4.15
N ARG A 165 -5.45 21.32 -4.55
CA ARG A 165 -4.98 19.95 -4.33
C ARG A 165 -3.52 19.70 -4.77
N LYS A 166 -3.05 20.28 -5.88
CA LYS A 166 -1.67 20.08 -6.33
C LYS A 166 -0.66 20.69 -5.36
N LYS A 167 -0.98 21.88 -4.83
CA LYS A 167 -0.13 22.54 -3.82
C LYS A 167 -0.15 21.76 -2.50
N ALA A 168 -1.31 21.26 -2.09
CA ALA A 168 -1.43 20.43 -0.89
C ALA A 168 -0.54 19.18 -0.98
N LEU A 169 -0.66 18.44 -2.08
CA LEU A 169 0.12 17.22 -2.32
C LEU A 169 1.63 17.50 -2.45
N ALA A 170 2.02 18.60 -3.12
CA ALA A 170 3.42 18.97 -3.25
C ALA A 170 4.09 19.33 -1.91
N GLY A 171 3.33 19.83 -0.93
CA GLY A 171 3.81 20.07 0.44
C GLY A 171 3.76 18.85 1.35
N THR A 172 3.24 17.72 0.87
CA THR A 172 3.05 16.50 1.66
C THR A 172 4.26 15.58 1.55
N VAL A 173 4.69 15.06 2.70
CA VAL A 173 5.75 14.06 2.79
C VAL A 173 5.19 12.76 3.35
N VAL A 174 5.48 11.65 2.69
CA VAL A 174 5.18 10.30 3.15
C VAL A 174 6.47 9.65 3.63
N TYR A 175 6.51 9.27 4.90
CA TYR A 175 7.60 8.52 5.50
C TYR A 175 7.22 7.04 5.49
N LEU A 176 7.96 6.21 4.73
CA LEU A 176 7.74 4.77 4.69
C LEU A 176 8.76 4.08 5.59
N ASP A 177 8.30 3.65 6.76
CA ASP A 177 9.13 3.07 7.81
C ASP A 177 9.33 1.56 7.63
N SER A 178 8.32 0.85 7.15
CA SER A 178 8.45 -0.57 6.82
C SER A 178 7.47 -0.96 5.72
N LEU A 179 7.93 -1.83 4.83
CA LEU A 179 7.09 -2.47 3.81
C LEU A 179 7.85 -3.65 3.23
N ASP A 180 7.28 -4.84 3.35
CA ASP A 180 7.75 -6.06 2.69
C ASP A 180 6.81 -6.43 1.56
N ILE A 181 7.36 -6.67 0.37
CA ILE A 181 6.61 -7.12 -0.80
C ILE A 181 7.27 -8.39 -1.33
N ARG A 182 6.47 -9.45 -1.48
CA ARG A 182 6.87 -10.69 -2.15
C ARG A 182 5.99 -10.88 -3.37
N VAL A 183 6.60 -10.97 -4.55
CA VAL A 183 5.90 -11.17 -5.82
C VAL A 183 6.35 -12.48 -6.45
N ASP A 184 5.41 -13.40 -6.64
CA ASP A 184 5.68 -14.72 -7.20
C ASP A 184 6.00 -14.66 -8.70
N GLN A 185 6.85 -15.58 -9.17
CA GLN A 185 7.20 -15.72 -10.59
C GLN A 185 5.96 -15.89 -11.47
N ASP A 186 5.01 -16.75 -11.08
CA ASP A 186 3.83 -17.04 -11.89
C ASP A 186 2.97 -15.78 -12.06
N PHE A 187 2.89 -14.94 -11.02
CA PHE A 187 2.18 -13.67 -11.08
C PHE A 187 2.79 -12.74 -12.14
N LEU A 188 4.12 -12.60 -12.15
CA LEU A 188 4.82 -11.78 -13.14
C LEU A 188 4.67 -12.34 -14.56
N ASN A 189 4.75 -13.66 -14.73
CA ASN A 189 4.56 -14.31 -16.03
C ASN A 189 3.13 -14.09 -16.56
N ARG A 190 2.11 -14.23 -15.71
CA ARG A 190 0.72 -13.93 -16.10
C ARG A 190 0.55 -12.45 -16.46
N ALA A 191 1.17 -11.54 -15.72
CA ALA A 191 1.14 -10.11 -16.05
C ALA A 191 1.82 -9.82 -17.39
N ILE A 192 2.94 -10.49 -17.70
CA ILE A 192 3.59 -10.43 -19.01
C ILE A 192 2.65 -10.92 -20.10
N GLU A 193 2.01 -12.08 -19.95
CA GLU A 193 1.08 -12.64 -20.95
C GLU A 193 -0.08 -11.68 -21.25
N VAL A 194 -0.69 -11.11 -20.21
CA VAL A 194 -1.76 -10.10 -20.39
C VAL A 194 -1.21 -8.84 -21.06
N GLY A 195 0.01 -8.44 -20.73
CA GLY A 195 0.73 -7.31 -21.30
C GLY A 195 1.24 -7.52 -22.73
N LYS A 196 1.41 -8.76 -23.21
CA LYS A 196 1.96 -9.07 -24.55
C LYS A 196 1.21 -8.40 -25.69
N ARG A 197 -0.07 -8.09 -25.51
CA ARG A 197 -0.87 -7.33 -26.49
C ARG A 197 -0.29 -5.94 -26.80
N LYS A 198 0.49 -5.37 -25.88
CA LYS A 198 1.20 -4.08 -26.04
C LYS A 198 2.68 -4.28 -26.40
N ALA A 199 3.15 -5.53 -26.51
CA ALA A 199 4.53 -5.83 -26.89
C ALA A 199 4.76 -5.60 -28.40
N PRO A 200 5.99 -5.28 -28.81
CA PRO A 200 6.40 -5.25 -30.22
C PRO A 200 6.10 -6.59 -30.92
N ARG A 201 5.66 -6.55 -32.19
CA ARG A 201 5.26 -7.75 -32.94
C ARG A 201 6.39 -8.76 -33.12
N GLU A 202 7.63 -8.27 -33.05
CA GLU A 202 8.84 -9.08 -33.13
C GLU A 202 9.05 -9.95 -31.89
N LEU A 203 8.41 -9.65 -30.74
CA LEU A 203 8.53 -10.44 -29.52
C LEU A 203 7.41 -11.48 -29.44
N GLU A 204 7.72 -12.74 -29.74
CA GLU A 204 6.73 -13.83 -29.74
C GLU A 204 6.46 -14.39 -28.34
N SER A 205 7.51 -14.49 -27.53
CA SER A 205 7.41 -15.02 -26.17
C SER A 205 8.36 -14.27 -25.25
N LEU A 206 7.94 -14.16 -23.99
CA LEU A 206 8.69 -13.59 -22.91
C LEU A 206 8.25 -14.30 -21.63
N GLU A 207 9.20 -14.82 -20.87
CA GLU A 207 8.99 -15.51 -19.62
C GLU A 207 10.10 -15.11 -18.64
N ILE A 208 9.74 -14.99 -17.37
CA ILE A 208 10.66 -14.81 -16.26
C ILE A 208 10.81 -16.16 -15.55
N GLU A 209 12.06 -16.56 -15.37
CA GLU A 209 12.45 -17.63 -14.45
C GLU A 209 13.21 -17.02 -13.28
N MET A 210 12.81 -17.36 -12.07
CA MET A 210 13.41 -16.96 -10.81
C MET A 210 13.91 -18.20 -10.09
N SER A 211 15.17 -18.19 -9.67
CA SER A 211 15.69 -19.23 -8.79
C SER A 211 16.64 -18.63 -7.77
N ALA A 212 16.64 -19.20 -6.56
CA ALA A 212 17.53 -18.76 -5.49
C ALA A 212 19.01 -18.84 -5.90
N ARG A 213 19.39 -19.81 -6.75
CA ARG A 213 20.78 -20.03 -7.20
C ARG A 213 21.19 -19.20 -8.41
N ARG A 214 20.30 -18.96 -9.37
CA ARG A 214 20.63 -18.31 -10.65
C ARG A 214 20.10 -16.89 -10.76
N GLY A 215 19.45 -16.37 -9.71
CA GLY A 215 18.79 -15.07 -9.71
C GLY A 215 17.59 -15.04 -10.64
N MET A 216 17.42 -13.93 -11.35
CA MET A 216 16.33 -13.73 -12.31
C MET A 216 16.86 -13.91 -13.74
N THR A 217 16.16 -14.67 -14.56
CA THR A 217 16.46 -14.86 -15.98
C THR A 217 15.22 -14.55 -16.81
N ILE A 218 15.37 -13.71 -17.82
CA ILE A 218 14.32 -13.48 -18.82
C ILE A 218 14.61 -14.36 -20.02
N ARG A 219 13.67 -15.21 -20.41
CA ARG A 219 13.72 -15.96 -21.66
C ARG A 219 12.70 -15.41 -22.65
N GLY A 220 12.99 -15.52 -23.94
CA GLY A 220 12.04 -15.13 -24.96
C GLY A 220 12.43 -15.58 -26.35
N ALA A 221 11.57 -15.26 -27.30
CA ALA A 221 11.82 -15.50 -28.72
C ALA A 221 11.53 -14.24 -29.52
N LEU A 222 12.49 -13.86 -30.37
CA LEU A 222 12.32 -12.81 -31.36
C LEU A 222 12.05 -13.42 -32.75
N ARG A 223 11.03 -12.92 -33.43
CA ARG A 223 10.77 -13.21 -34.85
C ARG A 223 11.23 -12.04 -35.71
N LYS A 224 12.27 -12.29 -36.51
CA LYS A 224 12.63 -11.45 -37.66
C LYS A 224 12.57 -12.30 -38.93
N VAL A 225 13.70 -12.51 -39.61
CA VAL A 225 13.83 -13.43 -40.75
C VAL A 225 13.85 -14.89 -40.28
N LEU A 226 14.40 -15.14 -39.09
CA LEU A 226 14.41 -16.42 -38.39
C LEU A 226 13.93 -16.23 -36.95
N ARG A 227 13.48 -17.33 -36.32
CA ARG A 227 13.11 -17.35 -34.90
C ARG A 227 14.36 -17.50 -34.04
N LEU A 228 14.61 -16.53 -33.17
CA LEU A 228 15.78 -16.52 -32.29
C LEU A 228 15.35 -16.60 -30.83
N HIS A 229 15.66 -17.72 -30.19
CA HIS A 229 15.46 -17.91 -28.76
C HIS A 229 16.62 -17.27 -27.98
N PHE A 230 16.29 -16.38 -27.05
CA PHE A 230 17.26 -15.66 -26.23
C PHE A 230 16.98 -15.85 -24.75
N GLY A 231 18.04 -15.69 -23.96
CA GLY A 231 17.98 -15.56 -22.51
C GLY A 231 18.85 -14.40 -22.04
N VAL A 232 18.39 -13.72 -20.99
CA VAL A 232 19.11 -12.63 -20.33
C VAL A 232 19.13 -12.93 -18.84
N ARG A 233 20.33 -13.17 -18.28
CA ARG A 233 20.50 -13.29 -16.83
C ARG A 233 20.62 -11.90 -16.22
N LEU A 234 19.88 -11.67 -15.14
CA LEU A 234 19.77 -10.40 -14.44
C LEU A 234 20.28 -10.53 -13.00
N SER A 235 20.90 -9.46 -12.50
CA SER A 235 21.06 -9.25 -11.06
C SER A 235 20.34 -8.02 -10.59
N LEU A 236 19.75 -8.14 -9.40
CA LEU A 236 18.98 -7.10 -8.75
C LEU A 236 19.86 -6.42 -7.70
N ALA A 237 19.81 -5.09 -7.66
CA ALA A 237 20.52 -4.28 -6.67
C ALA A 237 19.69 -3.04 -6.32
N SER A 238 19.87 -2.52 -5.11
CA SER A 238 19.31 -1.24 -4.70
C SER A 238 20.39 -0.14 -4.71
N GLU A 239 19.97 1.08 -4.97
CA GLU A 239 20.81 2.28 -4.82
C GLU A 239 19.94 3.37 -4.18
N GLY A 240 20.12 3.59 -2.87
CA GLY A 240 19.25 4.49 -2.10
C GLY A 240 17.80 4.00 -2.05
N ASN A 241 16.88 4.79 -2.60
CA ASN A 241 15.44 4.48 -2.70
C ASN A 241 15.02 3.97 -4.08
N LEU A 242 15.98 3.50 -4.89
CA LEU A 242 15.81 3.17 -6.31
C LEU A 242 16.27 1.74 -6.58
N PHE A 243 15.76 1.18 -7.68
CA PHE A 243 16.08 -0.18 -8.10
C PHE A 243 16.97 -0.18 -9.33
N ARG A 244 17.99 -1.04 -9.32
CA ARG A 244 18.86 -1.29 -10.46
C ARG A 244 18.83 -2.77 -10.84
N ILE A 245 18.61 -3.03 -12.12
CA ILE A 245 18.55 -4.38 -12.69
C ILE A 245 19.66 -4.49 -13.73
N TYR A 246 20.74 -5.20 -13.41
CA TYR A 246 21.89 -5.34 -14.28
C TYR A 246 21.72 -6.48 -15.28
N PHE A 247 22.10 -6.24 -16.54
CA PHE A 247 22.20 -7.27 -17.56
C PHE A 247 23.54 -8.00 -17.44
N GLN A 248 23.55 -9.16 -16.78
CA GLN A 248 24.80 -9.90 -16.54
C GLN A 248 25.28 -10.63 -17.80
N ARG A 249 24.39 -11.35 -18.48
CA ARG A 249 24.74 -12.17 -19.63
C ARG A 249 23.57 -12.33 -20.57
N PHE A 250 23.86 -12.18 -21.86
CA PHE A 250 22.93 -12.48 -22.96
C PHE A 250 23.36 -13.79 -23.61
N PHE A 251 22.42 -14.69 -23.83
CA PHE A 251 22.69 -15.99 -24.43
C PHE A 251 21.60 -16.44 -25.39
N LEU A 252 21.96 -17.31 -26.33
CA LEU A 252 21.09 -18.01 -27.27
C LEU A 252 20.94 -19.47 -26.82
N GLY A 253 19.71 -19.98 -26.82
CA GLY A 253 19.41 -21.30 -26.25
C GLY A 253 19.76 -21.35 -24.77
N GLU A 254 20.59 -22.30 -24.35
CA GLU A 254 20.96 -22.49 -22.94
C GLU A 254 22.28 -21.84 -22.51
N SER A 255 23.21 -21.59 -23.43
CA SER A 255 24.59 -21.23 -23.04
C SER A 255 25.41 -20.44 -24.05
N LEU A 256 25.05 -20.43 -25.33
CA LEU A 256 25.82 -19.75 -26.38
C LEU A 256 25.73 -18.23 -26.21
N PRO A 257 26.82 -17.46 -26.34
CA PRO A 257 26.75 -16.01 -26.26
C PRO A 257 25.85 -15.47 -27.38
N LEU A 258 24.99 -14.52 -27.04
CA LEU A 258 24.09 -13.93 -28.02
C LEU A 258 24.88 -13.10 -29.04
N PRO A 259 24.63 -13.24 -30.36
CA PRO A 259 25.31 -12.45 -31.37
C PRO A 259 25.15 -10.93 -31.13
N ALA A 260 26.20 -10.16 -31.39
CA ALA A 260 26.25 -8.73 -31.08
C ALA A 260 25.06 -7.96 -31.67
N PHE A 261 24.70 -8.21 -32.93
CA PHE A 261 23.55 -7.57 -33.58
C PHE A 261 22.21 -7.87 -32.89
N THR A 262 22.03 -9.09 -32.34
CA THR A 262 20.80 -9.48 -31.64
C THR A 262 20.75 -8.84 -30.25
N ARG A 263 21.88 -8.79 -29.56
CA ARG A 263 22.02 -8.05 -28.30
C ARG A 263 21.67 -6.58 -28.48
N THR A 264 22.22 -5.92 -29.51
CA THR A 264 21.92 -4.52 -29.83
C THR A 264 20.44 -4.32 -30.13
N ALA A 265 19.81 -5.23 -30.88
CA ALA A 265 18.38 -5.16 -31.17
C ALA A 265 17.51 -5.31 -29.90
N LEU A 266 17.85 -6.24 -28.99
CA LEU A 266 17.15 -6.40 -27.71
C LEU A 266 17.30 -5.16 -26.83
N LEU A 267 18.51 -4.63 -26.69
CA LEU A 267 18.76 -3.43 -25.90
C LEU A 267 18.05 -2.20 -26.48
N ALA A 268 18.03 -2.05 -27.81
CA ALA A 268 17.26 -0.99 -28.47
C ALA A 268 15.76 -1.12 -28.19
N LEU A 269 15.22 -2.35 -28.17
CA LEU A 269 13.84 -2.62 -27.81
C LEU A 269 13.54 -2.22 -26.36
N VAL A 270 14.42 -2.63 -25.44
CA VAL A 270 14.33 -2.29 -24.02
C VAL A 270 14.34 -0.78 -23.82
N ARG A 271 15.26 -0.05 -24.46
CA ARG A 271 15.32 1.43 -24.39
C ARG A 271 14.05 2.07 -24.95
N LYS A 272 13.55 1.58 -26.08
CA LYS A 272 12.29 2.07 -26.69
C LYS A 272 11.09 1.88 -25.77
N LEU A 273 11.03 0.77 -25.02
CA LEU A 273 9.97 0.51 -24.05
C LEU A 273 10.15 1.36 -22.79
N ALA A 274 11.37 1.49 -22.28
CA ALA A 274 11.70 2.33 -21.12
C ALA A 274 11.41 3.81 -21.38
N ALA A 275 11.74 4.34 -22.56
CA ALA A 275 11.47 5.74 -22.93
C ALA A 275 9.98 6.14 -22.88
N ARG A 276 9.06 5.16 -22.88
CA ARG A 276 7.61 5.39 -22.73
C ARG A 276 7.15 5.42 -21.27
N ARG A 277 8.06 5.20 -20.32
CA ARG A 277 7.79 5.01 -18.90
C ARG A 277 8.67 5.98 -18.10
N PRO A 278 8.11 7.05 -17.51
CA PRO A 278 8.92 8.00 -16.72
C PRO A 278 9.57 7.34 -15.50
N GLU A 279 9.04 6.21 -15.04
CA GLU A 279 9.59 5.41 -13.97
C GLU A 279 10.80 4.53 -14.35
N VAL A 280 11.14 4.38 -15.64
CA VAL A 280 12.23 3.48 -16.10
C VAL A 280 13.23 4.22 -16.98
N GLU A 281 14.51 4.11 -16.63
CA GLU A 281 15.62 4.47 -17.49
C GLU A 281 16.39 3.21 -17.89
N ALA A 282 16.86 3.14 -19.13
CA ALA A 282 17.53 1.97 -19.67
C ALA A 282 18.87 2.34 -20.31
N THR A 283 19.92 1.63 -19.91
CA THR A 283 21.26 1.74 -20.48
C THR A 283 21.64 0.44 -21.21
N ASP A 284 22.89 0.32 -21.63
CA ASP A 284 23.45 -0.89 -22.23
C ASP A 284 23.75 -1.99 -21.20
N HIS A 285 23.77 -1.62 -19.92
CA HIS A 285 24.26 -2.47 -18.83
C HIS A 285 23.21 -2.71 -17.73
N TYR A 286 22.26 -1.80 -17.57
CA TYR A 286 21.23 -1.92 -16.54
C TYR A 286 19.93 -1.20 -16.91
N LEU A 287 18.85 -1.61 -16.24
CA LEU A 287 17.66 -0.80 -16.06
C LEU A 287 17.72 -0.13 -14.70
N PHE A 288 17.27 1.11 -14.67
CA PHE A 288 17.02 1.85 -13.45
C PHE A 288 15.52 2.08 -13.33
N VAL A 289 14.97 1.77 -12.16
CA VAL A 289 13.54 1.93 -11.89
C VAL A 289 13.35 2.84 -10.68
N ASN A 290 12.74 3.98 -10.93
CA ASN A 290 12.26 4.90 -9.90
C ASN A 290 10.75 4.71 -9.74
N PRO A 291 10.27 4.09 -8.65
CA PRO A 291 8.85 3.80 -8.48
C PRO A 291 8.01 5.04 -8.09
N TRP A 292 8.66 6.15 -7.73
CA TRP A 292 8.04 7.33 -7.15
C TRP A 292 7.48 8.41 -8.11
N PRO A 293 7.87 8.56 -9.40
CA PRO A 293 7.50 9.73 -10.22
C PRO A 293 6.00 9.95 -10.42
N ARG A 294 5.19 8.92 -10.21
CA ARG A 294 3.72 9.01 -10.36
C ARG A 294 3.00 9.35 -9.07
N LEU A 295 3.70 9.34 -7.94
CA LEU A 295 3.14 9.76 -6.67
C LEU A 295 3.25 11.29 -6.58
N PRO A 296 2.15 12.01 -6.39
CA PRO A 296 2.15 13.46 -6.33
C PRO A 296 2.68 14.01 -4.99
N VAL A 297 3.40 13.20 -4.22
CA VAL A 297 3.90 13.49 -2.86
C VAL A 297 5.36 13.08 -2.77
N GLN A 298 6.12 13.71 -1.87
CA GLN A 298 7.50 13.28 -1.61
C GLN A 298 7.46 11.98 -0.78
N VAL A 299 8.20 10.95 -1.20
CA VAL A 299 8.34 9.71 -0.43
C VAL A 299 9.75 9.61 0.13
N ARG A 300 9.86 9.51 1.46
CA ARG A 300 11.12 9.32 2.19
C ARG A 300 11.22 7.89 2.68
N THR A 301 12.19 7.15 2.13
CA THR A 301 12.41 5.74 2.40
C THR A 301 13.77 5.31 1.85
N ARG A 302 14.18 4.08 2.15
CA ARG A 302 15.30 3.40 1.47
C ARG A 302 14.92 1.97 1.14
N VAL A 303 15.50 1.44 0.06
CA VAL A 303 15.34 0.04 -0.32
C VAL A 303 16.36 -0.79 0.46
N LEU A 304 15.89 -1.60 1.40
CA LEU A 304 16.71 -2.49 2.20
C LEU A 304 17.07 -3.79 1.46
N ARG A 305 16.11 -4.35 0.71
CA ARG A 305 16.30 -5.58 -0.05
C ARG A 305 15.62 -5.48 -1.40
N PHE A 306 16.32 -5.94 -2.44
CA PHE A 306 15.76 -6.15 -3.78
C PHE A 306 16.48 -7.35 -4.41
N LEU A 307 15.89 -8.53 -4.27
CA LEU A 307 16.53 -9.79 -4.63
C LEU A 307 15.50 -10.90 -4.91
N VAL A 308 15.98 -12.07 -5.33
CA VAL A 308 15.15 -13.26 -5.58
C VAL A 308 15.29 -14.25 -4.43
N VAL A 309 14.17 -14.72 -3.88
CA VAL A 309 14.08 -15.78 -2.86
C VAL A 309 12.98 -16.76 -3.24
N ASP A 310 13.30 -18.06 -3.35
CA ASP A 310 12.33 -19.14 -3.54
C ASP A 310 11.29 -18.83 -4.62
N GLN A 311 11.78 -18.60 -5.85
CA GLN A 311 10.97 -18.28 -7.04
C GLN A 311 10.12 -16.99 -6.94
N ALA A 312 10.42 -16.12 -5.99
CA ALA A 312 9.77 -14.82 -5.87
C ALA A 312 10.78 -13.68 -5.83
N MET A 313 10.34 -12.53 -6.30
CA MET A 313 11.02 -11.26 -6.11
C MET A 313 10.61 -10.69 -4.76
N VAL A 314 11.59 -10.37 -3.91
CA VAL A 314 11.38 -9.79 -2.59
C VAL A 314 11.91 -8.36 -2.59
N LEU A 315 11.05 -7.43 -2.19
CA LEU A 315 11.36 -6.02 -1.99
C LEU A 315 11.08 -5.68 -0.53
N THR A 316 12.07 -5.13 0.17
CA THR A 316 11.90 -4.62 1.53
C THR A 316 12.30 -3.15 1.55
N PHE A 317 11.44 -2.32 2.13
CA PHE A 317 11.71 -0.90 2.37
C PHE A 317 11.83 -0.64 3.87
N GLY A 318 12.59 0.40 4.18
CA GLY A 318 12.76 0.87 5.55
C GLY A 318 12.92 2.38 5.61
N PRO A 319 13.14 2.93 6.82
CA PRO A 319 13.25 4.36 7.00
C PRO A 319 14.54 4.90 6.36
N GLU A 320 14.47 6.09 5.76
CA GLU A 320 15.57 6.75 5.04
C GLU A 320 16.84 6.88 5.89
N THR A 321 16.70 7.34 7.13
CA THR A 321 17.81 7.59 8.08
C THR A 321 18.17 6.35 8.91
N GLY A 322 17.47 5.23 8.73
CA GLY A 322 17.60 4.06 9.59
C GLY A 322 16.88 4.18 10.95
N ARG A 323 16.30 5.34 11.28
CA ARG A 323 15.42 5.54 12.45
C ARG A 323 13.98 5.72 11.98
N SER A 324 13.03 5.14 12.71
CA SER A 324 11.61 5.24 12.40
C SER A 324 11.18 6.70 12.53
N ALA A 325 10.65 7.29 11.45
CA ALA A 325 10.07 8.62 11.56
C ALA A 325 8.91 8.61 12.56
N LEU A 326 8.21 7.47 12.68
CA LEU A 326 7.12 7.24 13.62
C LEU A 326 7.53 7.17 15.10
N GLU A 327 8.83 7.09 15.42
CA GLU A 327 9.32 7.27 16.80
C GLU A 327 9.49 8.76 17.14
N GLU A 328 9.86 9.59 16.17
CA GLU A 328 9.92 11.05 16.30
C GLU A 328 8.51 11.67 16.31
N PHE A 329 7.56 11.05 15.60
CA PHE A 329 6.13 11.28 15.77
C PHE A 329 5.62 10.56 17.02
N SER A 330 6.13 10.89 18.21
CA SER A 330 5.52 10.44 19.44
C SER A 330 4.03 10.78 19.40
N PRO A 331 3.12 9.82 19.63
CA PRO A 331 1.72 10.17 19.80
C PRO A 331 1.71 11.20 20.91
N LEU A 332 0.94 12.28 20.73
CA LEU A 332 0.51 13.10 21.85
C LEU A 332 0.29 12.14 23.02
N GLU A 333 1.12 12.24 24.06
CA GLU A 333 0.76 11.69 25.35
C GLU A 333 -0.54 12.42 25.68
N LEU A 334 -1.67 11.82 25.30
CA LEU A 334 -2.96 12.06 25.89
C LEU A 334 -2.81 11.56 27.32
N SER A 335 -2.04 12.29 28.12
CA SER A 335 -1.93 12.07 29.54
C SER A 335 -3.36 12.16 30.07
N PRO A 336 -3.94 11.11 30.66
CA PRO A 336 -5.01 11.28 31.62
C PRO A 336 -4.32 11.78 32.89
N GLY A 337 -3.94 13.05 32.87
CA GLY A 337 -3.08 13.68 33.85
C GLY A 337 -3.72 14.94 34.41
N LEU A 338 -4.99 14.86 34.82
CA LEU A 338 -5.39 15.71 35.95
C LEU A 338 -4.67 15.14 37.17
N PRO A 339 -3.74 15.87 37.82
CA PRO A 339 -3.25 15.42 39.11
C PRO A 339 -4.47 15.28 40.01
N ALA A 340 -4.61 14.11 40.64
CA ALA A 340 -5.63 13.89 41.65
C ALA A 340 -5.60 15.09 42.62
N PRO A 341 -6.74 15.78 42.86
CA PRO A 341 -6.76 16.88 43.81
C PRO A 341 -6.23 16.32 45.13
N ARG A 342 -5.12 16.90 45.62
CA ARG A 342 -4.59 16.57 46.95
C ARG A 342 -5.76 16.68 47.93
N PRO A 343 -5.98 15.70 48.82
CA PRO A 343 -7.01 15.83 49.82
C PRO A 343 -6.69 17.08 50.65
N VAL A 344 -7.55 18.09 50.51
CA VAL A 344 -7.50 19.28 51.36
C VAL A 344 -7.89 18.79 52.75
N ALA A 345 -6.91 18.69 53.64
CA ALA A 345 -7.17 18.43 55.05
C ALA A 345 -8.21 19.42 55.56
N PRO A 346 -9.23 18.98 56.33
CA PRO A 346 -10.26 19.88 56.81
C PRO A 346 -9.61 21.01 57.62
N ARG A 347 -9.81 22.25 57.17
CA ARG A 347 -9.48 23.45 57.95
C ARG A 347 -10.28 23.40 59.24
N VAL A 348 -9.64 22.95 60.32
CA VAL A 348 -10.13 23.13 61.68
C VAL A 348 -10.27 24.65 61.91
N LYS A 349 -11.51 25.11 62.07
CA LYS A 349 -11.81 26.45 62.58
C LYS A 349 -11.15 26.57 63.96
N ARG A 350 -9.99 27.21 64.04
CA ARG A 350 -9.42 27.62 65.34
C ARG A 350 -10.41 28.60 65.98
N LYS A 351 -11.00 28.17 67.09
CA LYS A 351 -11.71 29.07 68.02
C LYS A 351 -10.76 30.18 68.42
N MET A 352 -11.21 31.42 68.22
CA MET A 352 -10.66 32.60 68.88
C MET A 352 -10.68 32.35 70.39
N VAL A 353 -9.51 32.29 71.01
CA VAL A 353 -9.35 32.35 72.47
C VAL A 353 -9.23 33.84 72.82
N PRO A 354 -10.08 34.40 73.69
CA PRO A 354 -9.95 35.79 74.11
C PRO A 354 -8.67 35.98 74.96
N PRO A 355 -7.98 37.12 74.85
CA PRO A 355 -6.79 37.41 75.64
C PRO A 355 -7.14 37.50 77.13
N GLY A 356 -6.34 36.83 77.97
CA GLY A 356 -6.45 36.88 79.42
C GLY A 356 -6.02 38.24 80.00
N PRO A 357 -6.46 38.57 81.23
CA PRO A 357 -6.21 39.85 81.89
C PRO A 357 -4.73 40.03 82.33
N PRO A 358 -4.31 41.30 82.58
CA PRO A 358 -2.92 41.69 82.64
C PRO A 358 -2.22 41.27 83.94
N VAL A 359 -0.93 40.94 83.84
CA VAL A 359 -0.04 40.79 84.99
C VAL A 359 0.75 42.09 85.15
N LYS A 360 0.76 42.63 86.37
CA LYS A 360 1.51 43.80 86.83
C LYS A 360 2.91 43.42 87.34
N GLU A 361 3.76 44.45 87.40
CA GLU A 361 5.01 44.61 88.20
C GLU A 361 6.27 43.95 87.60
N ALA A 362 7.43 44.62 87.58
CA ALA A 362 7.97 45.64 88.49
C ALA A 362 8.54 46.89 87.80
#